data_AF-A0A526YF66-F1
#
_entry.id   AF-A0A526YF66-F1
#
_cell.length_a   1.000
_cell.length_b   1.000
_cell.length_c   1.000
_cell.angle_alpha   90.00
_cell.angle_beta   90.00
_cell.angle_gamma   90.00
#
_symmetry.space_group_name_H-M   'P 1'
#
loop_
_entity.id
_entity.type
_entity.pdbx_description
1 polymer ?
#
loop_
_entity_poly.entity_id
_entity_poly.type
_entity_poly.pdbx_seq_one_letter_code
_entity_poly.pdbx_strand_id
1 'polypeptide(L)'
;DADLDSAVEGLVDGIWFNQGQVCCAGSRLLVQEGITEAFIAKVKTRMSRLRVGSPLDKNTDIGPLVDLTQLDRVKGLVAEGARQGAVCW
;
A
#
# COMPACT_ATOMS: atom_id res chain seq x y z
N ASP A 1 -1.59 6.73 -21.31
CA ASP A 1 -3.03 7.09 -21.29
C ASP A 1 -3.87 6.05 -20.55
N ALA A 2 -3.43 5.62 -19.36
CA ALA A 2 -4.13 4.62 -18.58
C ALA A 2 -5.42 5.19 -17.96
N ASP A 3 -6.44 4.35 -17.80
CA ASP A 3 -7.57 4.65 -16.91
C ASP A 3 -7.08 4.67 -15.46
N LEU A 4 -7.09 5.87 -14.86
CA LEU A 4 -6.55 6.08 -13.53
C LEU A 4 -7.35 5.37 -12.45
N ASP A 5 -8.68 5.27 -12.59
CA ASP A 5 -9.51 4.66 -11.55
C ASP A 5 -9.29 3.14 -11.53
N SER A 6 -9.31 2.51 -12.70
CA SER A 6 -8.95 1.08 -12.83
C SER A 6 -7.52 0.80 -12.38
N ALA A 7 -6.56 1.67 -12.70
CA ALA A 7 -5.17 1.51 -12.29
C ALA A 7 -4.99 1.65 -10.77
N VAL A 8 -5.77 2.51 -10.10
CA VAL A 8 -5.74 2.66 -8.63
C VAL A 8 -6.27 1.40 -7.95
N GLU A 9 -7.40 0.85 -8.40
CA GLU A 9 -7.92 -0.41 -7.83
C GLU A 9 -6.94 -1.57 -8.06
N GLY A 10 -6.41 -1.72 -9.28
CA GLY A 10 -5.43 -2.76 -9.59
C GLY A 10 -4.12 -2.62 -8.79
N LEU A 11 -3.66 -1.39 -8.55
CA LEU A 11 -2.54 -1.13 -7.65
C LEU A 11 -2.88 -1.56 -6.23
N VAL A 12 -4.02 -1.13 -5.71
CA VAL A 12 -4.38 -1.35 -4.31
C VAL A 12 -4.48 -2.84 -4.01
N ASP A 13 -5.15 -3.60 -4.88
CA ASP A 13 -5.20 -5.05 -4.78
C ASP A 13 -3.80 -5.66 -4.97
N GLY A 14 -3.00 -5.17 -5.92
CA GLY A 14 -1.69 -5.72 -6.25
C GLY A 14 -0.61 -5.57 -5.18
N ILE A 15 -0.74 -4.64 -4.23
CA ILE A 15 0.26 -4.44 -3.16
C ILE A 15 -0.30 -4.66 -1.74
N TRP A 16 -1.59 -4.40 -1.47
CA TRP A 16 -2.15 -4.63 -0.14
C TRP A 16 -2.84 -5.99 0.04
N PHE A 17 -3.07 -6.75 -1.03
CA PHE A 17 -3.53 -8.13 -0.90
C PHE A 17 -2.58 -8.95 -0.01
N ASN A 18 -3.15 -9.71 0.92
CA ASN A 18 -2.41 -10.45 1.96
C ASN A 18 -1.38 -9.58 2.72
N GLN A 19 -1.72 -8.30 2.98
CA GLN A 19 -0.86 -7.34 3.67
C GLN A 19 0.49 -7.12 2.95
N GLY A 20 0.54 -7.35 1.63
CA GLY A 20 1.76 -7.30 0.83
C GLY A 20 2.71 -8.48 1.03
N GLN A 21 2.30 -9.52 1.77
CA GLN A 21 3.08 -10.74 2.01
C GLN A 21 2.89 -11.73 0.85
N VAL A 22 3.16 -11.27 -0.37
CA VAL A 22 3.03 -12.03 -1.61
C VAL A 22 4.28 -11.85 -2.44
N CYS A 23 4.82 -12.93 -3.01
CA CYS A 23 6.06 -12.87 -3.79
C CYS A 23 5.99 -11.97 -5.02
N CYS A 24 4.81 -11.79 -5.60
CA CYS A 24 4.56 -10.93 -6.76
C CYS A 24 3.95 -9.57 -6.39
N ALA A 25 3.99 -9.17 -5.11
CA ALA A 25 3.46 -7.88 -4.69
C ALA A 25 4.18 -6.72 -5.39
N GLY A 26 3.40 -5.76 -5.89
CA GLY A 26 3.87 -4.57 -6.63
C GLY A 26 4.57 -3.54 -5.73
N SER A 27 5.71 -3.90 -5.12
CA SER A 27 6.41 -3.11 -4.10
C SER A 27 6.96 -1.75 -4.56
N ARG A 28 6.98 -1.49 -5.88
CA ARG A 28 7.36 -0.20 -6.46
C ARG A 28 6.33 0.22 -7.49
N LEU A 29 5.80 1.42 -7.32
CA LEU A 29 4.93 2.08 -8.28
C LEU A 29 5.74 3.11 -9.07
N LEU A 30 5.74 2.99 -10.40
CA LEU A 30 6.27 4.01 -11.30
C LEU A 30 5.10 4.74 -11.94
N VAL A 31 5.04 6.06 -11.79
CA VAL A 31 3.96 6.90 -12.30
C VAL A 31 4.52 7.87 -13.33
N GLN A 32 3.79 8.08 -14.41
CA GLN A 32 4.12 9.12 -15.38
C GLN A 32 3.98 10.50 -14.74
N GLU A 33 5.01 11.34 -14.88
CA GLU A 33 5.15 12.63 -14.19
C GLU A 33 3.88 13.49 -14.25
N GLY A 34 3.29 13.67 -15.44
CA GLY A 34 2.12 14.53 -15.66
C GLY A 34 0.82 14.08 -14.98
N ILE A 35 0.73 12.87 -14.42
CA ILE A 35 -0.46 12.39 -13.69
C ILE A 35 -0.20 12.16 -12.20
N THR A 36 1.03 12.42 -11.73
CA THR A 36 1.49 12.00 -10.39
C THR A 36 0.58 12.51 -9.28
N GLU A 37 0.27 13.81 -9.25
CA GLU A 37 -0.54 14.42 -8.18
C GLU A 37 -1.95 13.83 -8.15
N ALA A 38 -2.61 13.78 -9.31
CA ALA A 38 -3.96 13.25 -9.44
C ALA A 38 -4.03 11.76 -9.07
N PHE A 39 -3.03 10.97 -9.48
CA PHE A 39 -2.95 9.56 -9.17
C PHE A 39 -2.74 9.32 -7.67
N ILE A 40 -1.77 10.01 -7.05
CA ILE A 40 -1.49 9.89 -5.62
C ILE A 40 -2.71 10.32 -4.79
N ALA A 41 -3.44 11.36 -5.18
CA ALA A 41 -4.66 11.78 -4.49
C ALA A 41 -5.75 10.68 -4.50
N LYS A 42 -5.93 10.00 -5.64
CA LYS A 42 -6.86 8.86 -5.76
C LYS A 42 -6.42 7.66 -4.93
N VAL A 43 -5.13 7.32 -4.97
CA VAL A 43 -4.56 6.23 -4.13
C VAL A 43 -4.81 6.50 -2.65
N LYS A 44 -4.50 7.71 -2.17
CA LYS A 44 -4.75 8.11 -0.77
C LYS A 44 -6.22 7.98 -0.38
N THR A 45 -7.12 8.41 -1.26
CA THR A 45 -8.58 8.31 -1.04
C THR A 45 -9.04 6.87 -1.00
N ARG A 46 -8.46 5.98 -1.81
CA ARG A 46 -8.81 4.56 -1.82
C ARG A 46 -8.26 3.81 -0.61
N MET A 47 -7.02 4.13 -0.21
CA MET A 47 -6.36 3.55 0.96
C MET A 47 -7.06 3.94 2.27
N SER A 48 -7.56 5.18 2.39
CA SER A 48 -8.25 5.64 3.60
C SER A 48 -9.56 4.90 3.90
N ARG A 49 -10.07 4.12 2.94
CA ARG A 49 -11.27 3.28 3.09
C ARG A 49 -10.95 1.87 3.57
N LEU A 50 -9.67 1.45 3.57
CA LEU A 50 -9.27 0.12 4.02
C LEU A 50 -9.46 0.00 5.53
N ARG A 51 -10.14 -1.07 5.94
CA ARG A 51 -10.41 -1.39 7.35
C ARG A 51 -9.35 -2.34 7.86
N VAL A 52 -8.60 -1.89 8.86
CA VAL A 52 -7.61 -2.70 9.57
C VAL A 52 -8.29 -3.34 10.77
N GLY A 53 -8.16 -4.65 10.95
CA GLY A 53 -8.89 -5.34 12.00
C GLY A 53 -8.56 -6.82 12.19
N SER A 54 -9.45 -7.51 12.90
CA SER A 54 -9.34 -8.94 13.12
C SER A 54 -9.57 -9.71 11.81
N PRO A 55 -8.77 -10.74 11.50
CA PRO A 55 -8.96 -11.56 10.31
C PRO A 55 -10.26 -12.39 10.34
N LEU A 56 -10.88 -12.53 11.52
CA LEU A 56 -12.18 -13.21 11.67
C LEU A 56 -13.38 -12.27 11.48
N ASP A 57 -13.16 -10.96 11.41
CA ASP A 57 -14.21 -10.00 11.07
C ASP A 57 -14.34 -9.91 9.54
N LYS A 58 -15.55 -10.20 9.04
CA LYS A 58 -15.87 -10.17 7.60
C LYS A 58 -15.77 -8.77 6.98
N ASN A 59 -15.67 -7.73 7.81
CA ASN A 59 -15.52 -6.36 7.37
C ASN A 59 -14.06 -5.89 7.29
N THR A 60 -13.10 -6.72 7.69
CA THR A 60 -11.68 -6.37 7.67
C THR A 60 -11.11 -6.55 6.26
N ASP A 61 -10.45 -5.51 5.75
CA ASP A 61 -9.68 -5.58 4.51
C ASP A 61 -8.23 -6.01 4.78
N ILE A 62 -7.66 -5.51 5.88
CA ILE A 62 -6.24 -5.66 6.22
C ILE A 62 -6.10 -6.28 7.62
N GLY A 63 -5.60 -7.51 7.68
CA GLY A 63 -5.30 -8.23 8.91
C GLY A 63 -3.90 -7.92 9.48
N PRO A 64 -3.45 -8.70 10.49
CA PRO A 64 -2.10 -8.57 11.04
C PRO A 64 -1.04 -9.10 10.06
N LEU A 65 0.21 -8.65 10.25
CA LEU A 65 1.36 -9.33 9.66
C LEU A 65 1.57 -10.70 10.33
N VAL A 66 2.30 -11.58 9.67
CA VAL A 66 2.50 -12.97 10.11
C VAL A 66 3.15 -13.09 11.50
N ASP A 67 4.12 -12.22 11.81
CA ASP A 67 4.83 -12.22 13.09
C ASP A 67 5.51 -10.86 13.39
N LEU A 68 6.07 -10.76 14.61
CA LEU A 68 6.75 -9.56 15.09
C LEU A 68 8.07 -9.26 14.37
N THR A 69 8.83 -10.29 13.95
CA THR A 69 10.07 -10.09 13.18
C THR A 69 9.78 -9.44 11.83
N GLN A 70 8.70 -9.84 11.17
CA GLN A 70 8.26 -9.21 9.92
C GLN A 70 7.77 -7.78 10.17
N LEU A 71 7.04 -7.53 11.25
CA LEU A 71 6.63 -6.19 11.64
C LEU A 71 7.84 -5.27 11.87
N ASP A 72 8.85 -5.74 12.60
CA ASP A 72 10.06 -4.97 12.89
C ASP A 72 10.87 -4.69 11.63
N ARG A 73 10.95 -5.66 10.71
CA ARG A 73 11.55 -5.45 9.39
C ARG A 73 10.84 -4.36 8.59
N VAL A 74 9.51 -4.40 8.52
CA VAL A 74 8.71 -3.39 7.82
C VAL A 74 8.91 -2.01 8.44
N LYS A 75 8.86 -1.91 9.77
CA LYS A 75 9.15 -0.65 10.49
C LYS A 75 10.54 -0.11 10.18
N GLY A 76 11.55 -0.98 10.15
CA GLY A 76 12.92 -0.61 9.80
C GLY A 76 13.04 -0.01 8.40
N LEU A 77 12.36 -0.60 7.41
CA LEU A 77 12.34 -0.10 6.03
C LEU A 77 11.64 1.26 5.92
N VAL A 78 10.51 1.44 6.62
CA VAL A 78 9.80 2.73 6.65
C VAL A 78 10.67 3.82 7.28
N ALA A 79 11.29 3.52 8.42
CA ALA A 79 12.20 4.45 9.10
C ALA A 79 13.40 4.80 8.21
N GLU A 80 13.97 3.82 7.51
CA GLU A 80 15.07 4.07 6.58
C GLU A 80 14.65 4.98 5.42
N GLY A 81 13.50 4.72 4.80
CA GLY A 81 12.98 5.57 3.73
C GLY A 81 12.82 7.02 4.19
N ALA A 82 12.27 7.24 5.39
CA ALA A 82 12.13 8.58 5.95
C ALA A 82 13.49 9.26 6.18
N ARG A 83 14.51 8.54 6.67
CA ARG A 83 15.88 9.07 6.82
C ARG A 83 16.51 9.46 5.48
N GLN A 84 16.15 8.76 4.41
CA GLN A 84 16.62 9.04 3.04
C GLN A 84 15.81 10.15 2.34
N GLY A 85 14.84 10.76 3.01
CA GLY A 85 14.05 11.87 2.49
C GLY A 85 12.71 11.48 1.86
N ALA A 86 12.28 10.23 2.00
CA ALA A 86 10.92 9.85 1.62
C ALA A 86 9.90 10.52 2.56
N VAL A 87 8.79 10.99 2.01
CA VAL A 87 7.69 11.57 2.78
C VAL A 87 6.67 10.48 3.08
N CYS A 88 6.53 10.13 4.36
CA CYS A 88 5.44 9.29 4.83
C CYS A 88 4.17 10.14 5.01
N TRP A 89 3.06 9.67 4.46
CA TRP A 89 1.73 10.24 4.63
C TRP A 89 0.86 9.28 5.43
#